data_AF-A0A8H5T5A2-F1
#
_entry.id   AF-A0A8H5T5A2-F1
#
_cell.length_a   1.000
_cell.length_b   1.000
_cell.length_c   1.000
_cell.angle_alpha   90.00
_cell.angle_beta   90.00
_cell.angle_gamma   90.00
#
_symmetry.space_group_name_H-M   'P 1'
#
loop_
_entity.id
_entity.type
_entity.pdbx_description
1 polymer ?
#
loop_
_entity_poly.entity_id
_entity_poly.type
_entity_poly.pdbx_seq_one_letter_code
_entity_poly.pdbx_strand_id
1 'polypeptide(L)'
;MPLIIVSGLPTSGKSTRSQQLYDYLSKRIADSKYRLHLISDESLSISRSVYDLSSLPAHTRSANASEKDARATIYGAVKRVLSDKDIVILDGLNYIKGWRYQLHCESKAVRTPSCILQIGCSVDKAREVNEARLKKTEAETSKTADAEEATPSDTTPGDTIVDSAEPYELGNWDNLVFRYEEPNPMTRWDSPLFTLIWEDGEAQTNKVFSDLWDAIAGEARKVVRPNQATIQRGREESGDYLYLLDRETSDVVKRIVEAQREGDDVDEVRIPSGSAELTIHLPAGKKVGLPQLQRLRRAFMGLNRGGIGLEAVGDMKSSRLRDTFVMYLNDAFEKDE
;
A
#
# COMPACT_ATOMS: atom_id res chain seq x y z
N MET A 1 10.41 -1.29 0.76
CA MET A 1 10.36 -2.18 1.92
C MET A 1 9.16 -1.80 2.78
N PRO A 2 8.64 -2.75 3.54
CA PRO A 2 7.20 -2.85 3.72
C PRO A 2 6.56 -1.84 4.66
N LEU A 3 5.29 -1.59 4.40
CA LEU A 3 4.36 -0.94 5.33
C LEU A 3 3.67 -2.02 6.19
N ILE A 4 3.90 -2.00 7.49
CA ILE A 4 3.26 -2.90 8.46
C ILE A 4 2.18 -2.09 9.18
N ILE A 5 0.92 -2.43 8.93
CA ILE A 5 -0.24 -1.73 9.49
C ILE A 5 -0.70 -2.52 10.72
N VAL A 6 -0.48 -1.99 11.91
CA VAL A 6 -0.96 -2.62 13.15
C VAL A 6 -2.42 -2.24 13.36
N SER A 7 -3.28 -3.19 13.71
CA SER A 7 -4.71 -2.93 13.97
C SER A 7 -5.19 -3.69 15.18
N GLY A 8 -6.17 -3.14 15.89
CA GLY A 8 -6.77 -3.76 17.06
C GLY A 8 -7.66 -2.78 17.80
N LEU A 9 -8.37 -3.29 18.81
CA LEU A 9 -9.24 -2.48 19.67
C LEU A 9 -8.43 -1.36 20.37
N PRO A 10 -9.09 -0.30 20.86
CA PRO A 10 -8.47 0.61 21.82
C PRO A 10 -7.92 -0.20 23.00
N THR A 11 -6.78 0.23 23.56
CA THR A 11 -6.09 -0.45 24.69
C THR A 11 -5.79 -1.95 24.52
N SER A 12 -5.82 -2.50 23.30
CA SER A 12 -5.53 -3.92 23.02
C SER A 12 -4.05 -4.30 22.99
N GLY A 13 -3.13 -3.47 23.50
CA GLY A 13 -1.69 -3.80 23.51
C GLY A 13 -0.97 -3.62 22.16
N LYS A 14 -1.55 -2.84 21.24
CA LYS A 14 -0.94 -2.51 19.93
C LYS A 14 0.47 -1.97 20.09
N SER A 15 0.66 -0.90 20.85
CA SER A 15 1.96 -0.28 21.07
C SER A 15 2.99 -1.23 21.69
N THR A 16 2.56 -2.10 22.59
CA THR A 16 3.43 -3.15 23.17
C THR A 16 3.93 -4.12 22.10
N ARG A 17 3.04 -4.63 21.24
CA ARG A 17 3.41 -5.56 20.16
C ARG A 17 4.17 -4.85 19.03
N SER A 18 3.85 -3.59 18.74
CA SER A 18 4.59 -2.73 17.81
C SER A 18 6.03 -2.51 18.26
N GLN A 19 6.26 -2.27 19.55
CA GLN A 19 7.61 -2.13 20.11
C GLN A 19 8.38 -3.46 20.06
N GLN A 20 7.76 -4.58 20.43
CA GLN A 20 8.39 -5.91 20.30
C GLN A 20 8.80 -6.21 18.85
N LEU A 21 7.94 -5.87 17.89
CA LEU A 21 8.24 -6.02 16.47
C LEU A 21 9.37 -5.09 16.03
N TYR A 22 9.38 -3.83 16.50
CA TYR A 22 10.45 -2.89 16.23
C TYR A 22 11.80 -3.43 16.73
N ASP A 23 11.86 -3.93 17.97
CA ASP A 23 13.08 -4.48 18.56
C ASP A 23 13.54 -5.74 17.82
N TYR A 24 12.61 -6.62 17.43
CA TYR A 24 12.90 -7.81 16.63
C TYR A 24 13.49 -7.43 15.26
N LEU A 25 12.85 -6.51 14.55
CA LEU A 25 13.28 -6.08 13.22
C LEU A 25 14.59 -5.31 13.29
N SER A 26 14.79 -4.46 14.29
CA SER A 26 16.03 -3.71 14.50
C SER A 26 17.25 -4.64 14.59
N LYS A 27 17.13 -5.76 15.30
CA LYS A 27 18.17 -6.80 15.37
C LYS A 27 18.39 -7.48 14.02
N ARG A 28 17.31 -7.78 13.27
CA ARG A 28 17.36 -8.49 11.99
C ARG A 28 17.92 -7.63 10.84
N ILE A 29 17.75 -6.31 10.91
CA ILE A 29 18.21 -5.36 9.89
C ILE A 29 19.61 -4.79 10.16
N ALA A 30 20.26 -5.12 11.28
CA ALA A 30 21.55 -4.54 11.68
C ALA A 30 22.64 -4.62 10.59
N ASP A 31 22.67 -5.73 9.84
CA ASP A 31 23.62 -5.95 8.73
C ASP A 31 23.05 -5.59 7.35
N SER A 32 21.84 -5.03 7.30
CA SER A 32 21.11 -4.72 6.07
C SER A 32 21.14 -3.23 5.74
N LYS A 33 20.76 -2.86 4.51
CA LYS A 33 20.65 -1.45 4.08
C LYS A 33 19.32 -0.79 4.46
N TYR A 34 18.52 -1.44 5.30
CA TYR A 34 17.16 -0.99 5.59
C TYR A 34 17.11 -0.03 6.76
N ARG A 35 16.19 0.93 6.69
CA ARG A 35 15.85 1.83 7.80
C ARG A 35 14.51 1.41 8.39
N LEU A 36 14.33 1.58 9.69
CA LEU A 36 13.13 1.19 10.41
C LEU A 36 12.49 2.39 11.09
N HIS A 37 11.20 2.59 10.83
CA HIS A 37 10.41 3.69 11.38
C HIS A 37 9.22 3.13 12.15
N LEU A 38 8.98 3.64 13.35
CA LEU A 38 7.76 3.41 14.13
C LEU A 38 6.99 4.72 14.17
N ILE A 39 5.79 4.72 13.60
CA ILE A 39 4.88 5.86 13.59
C ILE A 39 3.65 5.48 14.39
N SER A 40 3.31 6.29 15.38
CA SER A 40 2.09 6.17 16.19
C SER A 40 1.37 7.51 16.33
N ASP A 41 0.12 7.47 16.78
CA ASP A 41 -0.64 8.68 17.13
C ASP A 41 0.15 9.53 18.14
N GLU A 42 0.75 8.87 19.14
CA GLU A 42 1.60 9.49 20.17
C GLU A 42 2.85 10.15 19.59
N SER A 43 3.56 9.48 18.67
CA SER A 43 4.74 10.04 18.00
C SER A 43 4.44 11.30 17.18
N LEU A 44 3.16 11.49 16.82
CA LEU A 44 2.65 12.62 16.06
C LEU A 44 1.88 13.62 16.94
N SER A 45 1.89 13.43 18.27
CA SER A 45 1.18 14.25 19.24
C SER A 45 -0.33 14.36 18.95
N ILE A 46 -0.92 13.26 18.47
CA ILE A 46 -2.36 13.15 18.21
C ILE A 46 -3.03 12.62 19.47
N SER A 47 -3.82 13.48 20.13
CA SER A 47 -4.61 13.09 21.31
C SER A 47 -5.69 12.07 20.95
N ARG A 48 -5.98 11.13 21.86
CA ARG A 48 -7.07 10.15 21.72
C ARG A 48 -8.46 10.78 21.64
N SER A 49 -8.60 12.04 22.08
CA SER A 49 -9.83 12.82 21.98
C SER A 49 -10.27 13.09 20.53
N VAL A 50 -9.36 13.02 19.54
CA VAL A 50 -9.73 13.21 18.13
C VAL A 50 -10.73 12.18 17.61
N TYR A 51 -10.79 11.02 18.26
CA TYR A 51 -11.73 9.94 17.96
C TYR A 51 -13.10 10.13 18.62
N ASP A 52 -13.21 11.07 19.57
CA ASP A 52 -14.48 11.36 20.22
C ASP A 52 -15.36 12.22 19.30
N LEU A 53 -16.49 11.65 18.91
CA LEU A 53 -17.47 12.29 18.03
C LEU A 53 -18.60 12.97 18.81
N SER A 54 -18.59 12.86 20.14
CA SER A 54 -19.56 13.50 21.02
C SER A 54 -19.22 14.96 21.31
N SER A 55 -17.93 15.30 21.37
CA SER A 55 -17.43 16.66 21.59
C SER A 55 -17.04 17.35 20.28
N LEU A 56 -17.96 18.11 19.69
CA LEU A 56 -17.70 18.86 18.45
C LEU A 56 -17.52 20.36 18.74
N PRO A 57 -16.40 20.98 18.32
CA PRO A 57 -16.29 22.43 18.32
C PRO A 57 -17.40 23.06 17.46
N ALA A 58 -17.97 24.18 17.90
CA ALA A 58 -19.16 24.81 17.32
C ALA A 58 -19.11 25.12 15.81
N HIS A 59 -17.91 25.16 15.21
CA HIS A 59 -17.69 25.44 13.78
C HIS A 59 -17.05 24.28 13.00
N THR A 60 -17.13 23.05 13.49
CA THR A 60 -16.62 21.88 12.75
C THR A 60 -17.51 21.54 11.55
N ARG A 61 -16.87 21.34 10.39
CA ARG A 61 -17.55 21.05 9.11
C ARG A 61 -18.25 19.69 9.09
N SER A 62 -17.84 18.76 9.94
CA SER A 62 -18.43 17.43 10.09
C SER A 62 -18.07 16.83 11.44
N ALA A 63 -18.89 15.91 11.93
CA ALA A 63 -18.61 15.19 13.18
C ALA A 63 -17.23 14.49 13.17
N ASN A 64 -16.80 13.98 12.02
CA ASN A 64 -15.54 13.23 11.91
C ASN A 64 -14.36 14.09 11.45
N ALA A 65 -14.43 15.42 11.60
CA ALA A 65 -13.40 16.32 11.09
C ALA A 65 -12.05 16.10 11.79
N SER A 66 -12.05 16.03 13.12
CA SER A 66 -10.87 15.75 13.94
C SER A 66 -10.17 14.46 13.55
N GLU A 67 -10.93 13.36 13.44
CA GLU A 67 -10.39 12.06 13.05
C GLU A 67 -9.86 12.08 11.62
N LYS A 68 -10.53 12.81 10.71
CA LYS A 68 -10.08 12.96 9.33
C LYS A 68 -8.73 13.69 9.26
N ASP A 69 -8.56 14.73 10.06
CA ASP A 69 -7.32 15.50 10.13
C ASP A 69 -6.19 14.69 10.79
N ALA A 70 -6.51 13.87 11.81
CA ALA A 70 -5.59 12.90 12.38
C ALA A 70 -5.11 11.90 11.31
N ARG A 71 -6.03 11.30 10.55
CA ARG A 71 -5.67 10.40 9.43
C ARG A 71 -4.84 11.11 8.36
N ALA A 72 -5.11 12.37 8.05
CA ALA A 72 -4.30 13.14 7.10
C ALA A 72 -2.87 13.35 7.62
N THR A 73 -2.71 13.63 8.91
CA THR A 73 -1.42 13.79 9.58
C THR A 73 -0.62 12.49 9.57
N ILE A 74 -1.25 11.38 9.96
CA ILE A 74 -0.66 10.04 9.92
C ILE A 74 -0.25 9.66 8.49
N TYR A 75 -1.15 9.89 7.52
CA TYR A 75 -0.88 9.61 6.11
C TYR A 75 0.33 10.41 5.61
N GLY A 76 0.42 11.70 5.97
CA GLY A 76 1.57 12.54 5.64
C GLY A 76 2.86 12.03 6.28
N ALA A 77 2.82 11.55 7.52
CA ALA A 77 3.99 10.99 8.20
C ALA A 77 4.48 9.70 7.52
N VAL A 78 3.59 8.74 7.26
CA VAL A 78 3.92 7.50 6.56
C VAL A 78 4.48 7.80 5.18
N LYS A 79 3.81 8.66 4.40
CA LYS A 79 4.22 8.99 3.03
C LYS A 79 5.61 9.62 2.93
N ARG A 80 6.03 10.40 3.94
CA ARG A 80 7.37 11.02 3.97
C ARG A 80 8.50 10.00 4.09
N VAL A 81 8.26 8.89 4.78
CA VAL A 81 9.31 7.88 5.06
C VAL A 81 9.19 6.63 4.19
N LEU A 82 8.01 6.37 3.62
CA LEU A 82 7.74 5.13 2.89
C LEU A 82 8.56 5.07 1.59
N SER A 83 9.42 4.07 1.47
CA SER A 83 10.27 3.87 0.29
C SER A 83 10.55 2.38 0.03
N ASP A 84 11.31 2.10 -1.03
CA ASP A 84 11.79 0.76 -1.33
C ASP A 84 12.86 0.25 -0.33
N LYS A 85 13.45 1.12 0.51
CA LYS A 85 14.50 0.80 1.51
C LYS A 85 14.08 1.00 2.97
N ASP A 86 12.91 1.55 3.21
CA ASP A 86 12.39 1.84 4.56
C ASP A 86 11.33 0.81 4.95
N ILE A 87 11.39 0.29 6.17
CA ILE A 87 10.33 -0.48 6.81
C ILE A 87 9.58 0.47 7.74
N VAL A 88 8.26 0.53 7.61
CA VAL A 88 7.41 1.43 8.39
C VAL A 88 6.41 0.60 9.18
N ILE A 89 6.50 0.65 10.51
CA ILE A 89 5.48 0.12 11.42
C ILE A 89 4.54 1.28 11.75
N LEU A 90 3.27 1.12 11.40
CA LEU A 90 2.21 2.06 11.76
C LEU A 90 1.42 1.52 12.93
N ASP A 91 1.74 1.99 14.13
CA ASP A 91 1.04 1.71 15.39
C ASP A 91 -0.15 2.67 15.57
N GLY A 92 -1.33 2.23 15.18
CA GLY A 92 -2.56 3.00 15.36
C GLY A 92 -3.76 2.08 15.49
N LEU A 93 -4.95 2.64 15.72
CA LEU A 93 -6.18 1.85 15.73
C LEU A 93 -6.41 1.16 14.37
N ASN A 94 -6.21 1.93 13.29
CA ASN A 94 -6.36 1.48 11.90
C ASN A 94 -7.65 0.65 11.67
N TYR A 95 -8.73 1.05 12.34
CA TYR A 95 -9.93 0.26 12.51
C TYR A 95 -10.91 0.33 11.35
N ILE A 96 -10.72 1.29 10.44
CA ILE A 96 -11.59 1.50 9.27
C ILE A 96 -10.96 0.81 8.06
N LYS A 97 -11.73 -0.05 7.38
CA LYS A 97 -11.31 -0.75 6.15
C LYS A 97 -10.92 0.21 5.03
N GLY A 98 -11.70 1.28 4.83
CA GLY A 98 -11.39 2.31 3.83
C GLY A 98 -10.03 2.99 4.08
N TRP A 99 -9.66 3.17 5.34
CA TRP A 99 -8.36 3.71 5.75
C TRP A 99 -7.22 2.72 5.50
N ARG A 100 -7.39 1.44 5.87
CA ARG A 100 -6.41 0.38 5.54
C ARG A 100 -6.21 0.24 4.03
N TYR A 101 -7.29 0.34 3.26
CA TYR A 101 -7.22 0.36 1.79
C TYR A 101 -6.41 1.55 1.25
N GLN A 102 -6.57 2.74 1.82
CA GLN A 102 -5.79 3.92 1.45
C GLN A 102 -4.30 3.70 1.69
N LEU A 103 -3.92 3.18 2.86
CA LEU A 103 -2.53 2.85 3.21
C LEU A 103 -1.94 1.78 2.27
N HIS A 104 -2.71 0.74 1.97
CA HIS A 104 -2.32 -0.26 0.99
C HIS A 104 -2.07 0.36 -0.39
N CYS A 105 -2.93 1.26 -0.86
CA CYS A 105 -2.73 1.94 -2.13
C CYS A 105 -1.44 2.79 -2.14
N GLU A 106 -1.11 3.43 -1.02
CA GLU A 106 0.13 4.20 -0.90
C GLU A 106 1.37 3.31 -0.99
N SER A 107 1.38 2.19 -0.26
CA SER A 107 2.45 1.20 -0.36
C SER A 107 2.63 0.69 -1.79
N LYS A 108 1.52 0.42 -2.47
CA LYS A 108 1.51 0.00 -3.87
C LYS A 108 2.04 1.08 -4.82
N ALA A 109 1.74 2.36 -4.56
CA ALA A 109 2.22 3.47 -5.37
C ALA A 109 3.75 3.58 -5.36
N VAL A 110 4.37 3.37 -4.19
CA VAL A 110 5.84 3.34 -4.03
C VAL A 110 6.44 1.94 -4.23
N ARG A 111 5.68 1.01 -4.80
CA ARG A 111 6.11 -0.35 -5.17
C ARG A 111 6.64 -1.16 -3.98
N THR A 112 6.04 -0.96 -2.82
CA THR A 112 6.42 -1.67 -1.60
C THR A 112 5.30 -2.58 -1.09
N PRO A 113 5.62 -3.77 -0.55
CA PRO A 113 4.61 -4.62 0.09
C PRO A 113 4.00 -3.96 1.32
N SER A 114 2.78 -4.37 1.64
CA SER A 114 2.10 -4.04 2.89
C SER A 114 1.53 -5.29 3.53
N CYS A 115 1.47 -5.34 4.85
CA CYS A 115 0.75 -6.38 5.58
C CYS A 115 -0.03 -5.79 6.76
N ILE A 116 -0.98 -6.56 7.28
CA ILE A 116 -1.70 -6.22 8.51
C ILE A 116 -1.18 -7.09 9.65
N LEU A 117 -0.91 -6.47 10.80
CA LEU A 117 -0.69 -7.15 12.07
C LEU A 117 -1.85 -6.83 13.02
N GLN A 118 -2.78 -7.78 13.17
CA GLN A 118 -3.91 -7.65 14.07
C GLN A 118 -3.53 -8.12 15.48
N ILE A 119 -3.80 -7.28 16.48
CA ILE A 119 -3.63 -7.66 17.89
C ILE A 119 -4.98 -8.08 18.46
N GLY A 120 -5.13 -9.38 18.70
CA GLY A 120 -6.30 -10.01 19.28
C GLY A 120 -6.32 -9.87 20.80
N CYS A 121 -7.43 -9.38 21.32
CA CYS A 121 -7.70 -9.29 22.76
C CYS A 121 -9.22 -9.32 22.95
N SER A 122 -9.69 -9.87 24.08
CA SER A 122 -11.12 -9.79 24.41
C SER A 122 -11.49 -8.33 24.74
N VAL A 123 -12.74 -7.96 24.44
CA VAL A 123 -13.26 -6.62 24.75
C VAL A 123 -13.12 -6.31 26.24
N ASP A 124 -13.41 -7.29 27.10
CA ASP A 124 -13.34 -7.13 28.55
C ASP A 124 -11.90 -6.84 29.02
N LYS A 125 -10.91 -7.58 28.51
CA LYS A 125 -9.50 -7.33 28.86
C LYS A 125 -9.02 -5.97 28.38
N ALA A 126 -9.39 -5.58 27.16
CA ALA A 126 -9.07 -4.25 26.65
C ALA A 126 -9.75 -3.15 27.49
N ARG A 127 -10.98 -3.37 27.97
CA ARG A 127 -11.70 -2.45 28.85
C ARG A 127 -11.04 -2.32 30.22
N GLU A 128 -10.69 -3.45 30.85
CA GLU A 128 -9.97 -3.48 32.13
C GLU A 128 -8.70 -2.61 32.09
N VAL A 129 -7.97 -2.64 30.98
CA VAL A 129 -6.76 -1.84 30.77
C VAL A 129 -7.09 -0.35 30.69
N ASN A 130 -8.18 0.00 30.00
CA ASN A 130 -8.61 1.40 29.91
C ASN A 130 -9.06 1.93 31.27
N GLU A 131 -9.81 1.14 32.04
CA GLU A 131 -10.23 1.48 33.39
C GLU A 131 -9.05 1.63 34.36
N ALA A 132 -8.04 0.78 34.24
CA ALA A 132 -6.82 0.91 35.03
C ALA A 132 -6.07 2.22 34.73
N ARG A 133 -6.02 2.64 33.46
CA ARG A 133 -5.46 3.94 33.03
C ARG A 133 -6.32 5.12 33.51
N LEU A 134 -7.65 4.96 33.45
CA LEU A 134 -8.70 5.64 34.21
C LEU A 134 -8.22 6.09 35.60
N LYS A 135 -8.18 5.08 36.47
CA LYS A 135 -7.90 5.21 37.90
C LYS A 135 -6.51 5.77 38.15
N LYS A 136 -5.51 5.42 37.34
CA LYS A 136 -4.14 5.95 37.47
C LYS A 136 -4.11 7.46 37.23
N THR A 137 -4.79 7.94 36.19
CA THR A 137 -4.86 9.38 35.84
C THR A 137 -5.60 10.18 36.92
N GLU A 138 -6.71 9.65 37.44
CA GLU A 138 -7.46 10.26 38.56
C GLU A 138 -6.63 10.34 39.86
N ALA A 139 -5.86 9.29 40.15
CA ALA A 139 -4.96 9.23 41.31
C ALA A 139 -3.76 10.18 41.17
N GLU A 140 -3.28 10.44 39.96
CA GLU A 140 -2.21 11.42 39.70
C GLU A 140 -2.75 12.85 39.81
N THR A 141 -3.94 13.12 39.27
CA THR A 141 -4.60 14.44 39.33
C THR A 141 -4.95 14.86 40.75
N SER A 142 -5.37 13.90 41.60
CA SER A 142 -5.63 14.17 43.02
C SER A 142 -4.36 14.46 43.82
N LYS A 143 -3.24 13.83 43.49
CA LYS A 143 -1.94 14.08 44.14
C LYS A 143 -1.32 15.43 43.75
N THR A 144 -1.52 15.89 42.52
CA THR A 144 -1.06 17.22 42.09
C THR A 144 -1.91 18.34 42.67
N ALA A 145 -3.23 18.13 42.83
CA ALA A 145 -4.10 19.10 43.50
C ALA A 145 -3.73 19.33 44.98
N ASP A 146 -3.20 18.31 45.67
CA ASP A 146 -2.69 18.44 47.05
C ASP A 146 -1.29 19.07 47.14
N ALA A 147 -0.59 19.29 46.01
CA ALA A 147 0.80 19.78 45.95
C ALA A 147 0.95 21.21 45.40
N GLU A 148 -0.14 21.86 44.94
CA GLU A 148 -0.12 23.22 44.35
C GLU A 148 0.02 24.38 45.36
N GLU A 149 0.44 24.12 46.60
CA GLU A 149 0.80 25.16 47.59
C GLU A 149 2.31 25.49 47.65
N ALA A 150 3.12 25.05 46.68
CA ALA A 150 4.53 25.43 46.57
C ALA A 150 4.90 25.96 45.17
N THR A 151 5.54 27.13 45.17
CA THR A 151 5.86 27.99 44.01
C THR A 151 6.66 27.34 42.87
N PRO A 152 6.55 27.85 41.62
CA PRO A 152 7.11 27.20 40.44
C PRO A 152 8.60 27.49 40.31
N SER A 153 9.44 26.45 40.23
CA SER A 153 10.82 26.56 39.77
C SER A 153 11.01 25.83 38.46
N ASP A 154 11.41 26.61 37.47
CA ASP A 154 11.98 26.32 36.17
C ASP A 154 12.62 24.92 36.03
N THR A 155 12.18 24.11 35.06
CA THR A 155 12.92 22.92 34.65
C THR A 155 12.82 22.73 33.13
N THR A 156 13.99 22.68 32.51
CA THR A 156 14.27 22.55 31.08
C THR A 156 13.71 21.24 30.48
N PRO A 157 13.19 21.24 29.24
CA PRO A 157 12.66 20.05 28.58
C PRO A 157 13.78 19.24 27.93
N GLY A 158 14.07 18.05 28.46
CA GLY A 158 15.06 17.13 27.89
C GLY A 158 14.81 15.69 28.32
N ASP A 159 14.50 14.85 27.34
CA ASP A 159 14.60 13.38 27.34
C ASP A 159 14.01 12.60 28.52
N THR A 160 12.68 12.43 28.47
CA THR A 160 12.05 11.18 28.90
C THR A 160 10.94 10.86 27.91
N ILE A 161 11.08 9.76 27.16
CA ILE A 161 9.93 9.11 26.51
C ILE A 161 9.14 8.49 27.66
N VAL A 162 8.26 9.30 28.24
CA VAL A 162 7.36 8.94 29.32
C VAL A 162 6.34 7.96 28.75
N ASP A 163 6.11 6.86 29.46
CA ASP A 163 5.00 5.91 29.31
C ASP A 163 3.65 6.65 29.19
N SER A 164 3.31 7.17 28.00
CA SER A 164 2.13 8.02 27.77
C SER A 164 0.89 7.17 27.45
N ALA A 165 0.61 6.29 28.41
CA ALA A 165 -0.56 5.45 28.42
C ALA A 165 -1.83 6.26 28.75
N GLU A 166 -2.12 7.36 28.02
CA GLU A 166 -3.35 8.11 28.26
C GLU A 166 -4.56 7.17 28.09
N PRO A 167 -5.59 7.33 28.91
CA PRO A 167 -6.84 6.62 28.75
C PRO A 167 -7.67 7.17 27.58
N TYR A 168 -8.69 6.42 27.19
CA TYR A 168 -9.81 6.93 26.41
C TYR A 168 -10.97 7.21 27.36
N GLU A 169 -11.71 8.29 27.12
CA GLU A 169 -13.02 8.50 27.73
C GLU A 169 -13.92 7.28 27.49
N LEU A 170 -14.67 6.85 28.52
CA LEU A 170 -15.45 5.60 28.49
C LEU A 170 -16.42 5.55 27.29
N GLY A 171 -17.16 6.64 27.07
CA GLY A 171 -18.09 6.75 25.94
C GLY A 171 -17.39 6.69 24.58
N ASN A 172 -16.20 7.30 24.44
CA ASN A 172 -15.41 7.21 23.22
C ASN A 172 -14.86 5.79 23.01
N TRP A 173 -14.38 5.15 24.07
CA TRP A 173 -13.84 3.79 24.04
C TRP A 173 -14.87 2.77 23.53
N ASP A 174 -16.09 2.78 24.11
CA ASP A 174 -17.16 1.86 23.69
C ASP A 174 -17.59 2.12 22.23
N ASN A 175 -17.66 3.40 21.83
CA ASN A 175 -17.95 3.77 20.45
C ASN A 175 -16.89 3.28 19.46
N LEU A 176 -15.61 3.35 19.83
CA LEU A 176 -14.50 2.86 19.02
C LEU A 176 -14.52 1.34 18.88
N VAL A 177 -14.83 0.61 19.95
CA VAL A 177 -15.00 -0.85 19.88
C VAL A 177 -16.15 -1.21 18.95
N PHE A 178 -17.30 -0.54 19.06
CA PHE A 178 -18.46 -0.81 18.22
C PHE A 178 -18.19 -0.55 16.72
N ARG A 179 -17.36 0.45 16.40
CA ARG A 179 -17.03 0.84 15.02
C ARG A 179 -15.83 0.08 14.45
N TYR A 180 -15.22 -0.82 15.22
CA TYR A 180 -14.05 -1.57 14.78
C TYR A 180 -14.41 -2.53 13.64
N GLU A 181 -13.78 -2.36 12.48
CA GLU A 181 -13.95 -3.25 11.33
C GLU A 181 -12.77 -4.23 11.28
N GLU A 182 -13.01 -5.49 11.64
CA GLU A 182 -11.95 -6.52 11.67
C GLU A 182 -11.25 -6.67 10.31
N PRO A 183 -9.91 -6.78 10.27
CA PRO A 183 -9.17 -7.10 9.06
C PRO A 183 -9.65 -8.39 8.40
N ASN A 184 -9.93 -8.36 7.10
CA ASN A 184 -10.44 -9.52 6.38
C ASN A 184 -9.37 -10.07 5.40
N PRO A 185 -8.82 -11.27 5.65
CA PRO A 185 -7.74 -11.85 4.85
C PRO A 185 -8.15 -12.16 3.40
N MET A 186 -9.45 -12.24 3.10
CA MET A 186 -9.96 -12.42 1.74
C MET A 186 -9.84 -11.16 0.88
N THR A 187 -9.65 -9.99 1.51
CA THR A 187 -9.48 -8.73 0.79
C THR A 187 -8.01 -8.46 0.51
N ARG A 188 -7.71 -8.01 -0.71
CA ARG A 188 -6.33 -7.78 -1.17
C ARG A 188 -5.53 -6.75 -0.36
N TRP A 189 -6.19 -5.82 0.32
CA TRP A 189 -5.55 -4.74 1.08
C TRP A 189 -5.32 -5.10 2.55
N ASP A 190 -6.08 -6.07 3.08
CA ASP A 190 -5.84 -6.62 4.42
C ASP A 190 -4.98 -7.90 4.38
N SER A 191 -4.50 -8.31 3.19
CA SER A 191 -3.68 -9.50 2.98
C SER A 191 -2.24 -9.13 2.60
N PRO A 192 -1.21 -9.79 3.17
CA PRO A 192 -1.28 -10.85 4.18
C PRO A 192 -1.66 -10.31 5.58
N LEU A 193 -2.46 -11.10 6.29
CA LEU A 193 -2.92 -10.82 7.66
C LEU A 193 -2.18 -11.73 8.63
N PHE A 194 -1.58 -11.12 9.64
CA PHE A 194 -0.97 -11.80 10.79
C PHE A 194 -1.74 -11.44 12.04
N THR A 195 -1.90 -12.39 12.97
CA THR A 195 -2.65 -12.18 14.21
C THR A 195 -1.78 -12.58 15.39
N LEU A 196 -1.75 -11.73 16.43
CA LEU A 196 -1.13 -12.00 17.72
C LEU A 196 -2.15 -11.82 18.83
N ILE A 197 -2.32 -12.83 19.66
CA ILE A 197 -3.19 -12.77 20.85
C ILE A 197 -2.33 -12.42 22.07
N TRP A 198 -2.95 -11.92 23.13
CA TRP A 198 -2.26 -11.59 24.38
C TRP A 198 -1.59 -12.79 25.04
N GLU A 199 -2.23 -13.94 24.97
CA GLU A 199 -1.75 -15.19 25.57
C GLU A 199 -0.60 -15.83 24.78
N ASP A 200 -0.29 -15.31 23.59
CA ASP A 200 0.82 -15.80 22.79
C ASP A 200 2.15 -15.50 23.48
N GLY A 201 2.84 -16.59 23.85
CA GLY A 201 4.19 -16.54 24.39
C GLY A 201 5.22 -16.02 23.38
N GLU A 202 6.44 -15.82 23.87
CA GLU A 202 7.54 -15.26 23.09
C GLU A 202 7.89 -16.10 21.86
N ALA A 203 7.85 -17.43 21.97
CA ALA A 203 8.14 -18.33 20.85
C ALA A 203 7.14 -18.18 19.69
N GLN A 204 5.84 -18.04 20.00
CA GLN A 204 4.79 -17.83 19.01
C GLN A 204 4.96 -16.43 18.39
N THR A 205 5.13 -15.41 19.23
CA THR A 205 5.35 -14.03 18.80
C THR A 205 6.53 -13.93 17.81
N ASN A 206 7.67 -14.55 18.13
CA ASN A 206 8.84 -14.58 17.26
C ASN A 206 8.60 -15.35 15.94
N LYS A 207 7.79 -16.41 15.98
CA LYS A 207 7.39 -17.13 14.77
C LYS A 207 6.58 -16.23 13.84
N VAL A 208 5.57 -15.54 14.36
CA VAL A 208 4.76 -14.60 13.57
C VAL A 208 5.61 -13.46 13.02
N PHE A 209 6.56 -12.94 13.79
CA PHE A 209 7.49 -11.93 13.29
C PHE A 209 8.41 -12.45 12.17
N SER A 210 8.82 -13.72 12.24
CA SER A 210 9.57 -14.35 11.16
C SER A 210 8.72 -14.55 9.90
N ASP A 211 7.52 -15.11 10.05
CA ASP A 211 6.58 -15.33 8.93
C ASP A 211 6.21 -13.98 8.29
N LEU A 212 6.02 -12.95 9.11
CA LEU A 212 5.81 -11.58 8.68
C LEU A 212 6.99 -11.10 7.85
N TRP A 213 8.22 -11.18 8.36
CA TRP A 213 9.44 -10.79 7.63
C TRP A 213 9.54 -11.49 6.28
N ASP A 214 9.34 -12.81 6.24
CA ASP A 214 9.51 -13.59 5.02
C ASP A 214 8.49 -13.16 3.94
N ALA A 215 7.26 -12.82 4.35
CA ALA A 215 6.24 -12.32 3.44
C ALA A 215 6.56 -10.95 2.83
N ILE A 216 7.23 -10.07 3.59
CA ILE A 216 7.34 -8.65 3.24
C ILE A 216 8.75 -8.18 2.86
N ALA A 217 9.77 -8.88 3.32
CA ALA A 217 11.19 -8.53 3.20
C ALA A 217 12.05 -9.73 2.76
N GLY A 218 11.55 -10.96 2.85
CA GLY A 218 12.26 -12.16 2.41
C GLY A 218 12.51 -12.22 0.90
N GLU A 219 13.41 -13.13 0.50
CA GLU A 219 13.78 -13.34 -0.92
C GLU A 219 12.58 -13.80 -1.78
N ALA A 220 11.62 -14.49 -1.17
CA ALA A 220 10.38 -14.95 -1.81
C ALA A 220 9.26 -13.90 -1.86
N ARG A 221 9.53 -12.63 -1.49
CA ARG A 221 8.51 -11.58 -1.43
C ARG A 221 7.82 -11.39 -2.79
N LYS A 222 6.49 -11.24 -2.76
CA LYS A 222 5.71 -10.94 -3.96
C LYS A 222 6.07 -9.54 -4.47
N VAL A 223 6.62 -9.45 -5.68
CA VAL A 223 6.96 -8.16 -6.31
C VAL A 223 5.69 -7.33 -6.51
N VAL A 224 5.60 -6.20 -5.83
CA VAL A 224 4.46 -5.29 -5.92
C VAL A 224 4.55 -4.48 -7.20
N ARG A 225 3.63 -4.74 -8.14
CA ARG A 225 3.48 -3.96 -9.36
C ARG A 225 2.47 -2.83 -9.14
N PRO A 226 2.81 -1.57 -9.46
CA PRO A 226 1.87 -0.46 -9.31
C PRO A 226 0.65 -0.66 -10.23
N ASN A 227 -0.51 -0.13 -9.83
CA ASN A 227 -1.68 -0.13 -10.69
C ASN A 227 -1.39 0.76 -11.91
N GLN A 228 -1.55 0.23 -13.12
CA GLN A 228 -1.29 1.00 -14.35
C GLN A 228 -2.18 2.26 -14.50
N ALA A 229 -3.30 2.31 -13.77
CA ALA A 229 -4.23 3.44 -13.73
C ALA A 229 -3.76 4.62 -12.84
N THR A 230 -2.85 4.40 -11.88
CA THR A 230 -2.41 5.43 -10.91
C THR A 230 -1.01 5.98 -11.18
N ILE A 231 -0.34 5.48 -12.21
CA ILE A 231 0.87 6.12 -12.73
C ILE A 231 0.42 7.49 -13.24
N GLN A 232 0.93 8.59 -12.67
CA GLN A 232 0.70 9.92 -13.24
C GLN A 232 1.42 10.00 -14.56
N ARG A 233 0.77 10.68 -15.47
CA ARG A 233 0.89 10.46 -16.88
C ARG A 233 1.38 11.77 -17.49
N GLY A 234 2.66 11.81 -17.84
CA GLY A 234 3.36 13.01 -18.34
C GLY A 234 2.63 13.74 -19.44
N ARG A 235 2.54 15.07 -19.34
CA ARG A 235 1.99 15.95 -20.38
C ARG A 235 3.10 16.29 -21.35
N GLU A 236 3.34 15.47 -22.36
CA GLU A 236 4.02 15.87 -23.59
C GLU A 236 3.90 14.74 -24.64
N GLU A 237 2.87 14.83 -25.50
CA GLU A 237 2.83 14.05 -26.75
C GLU A 237 2.87 15.04 -27.92
N SER A 238 3.86 14.88 -28.81
CA SER A 238 3.81 15.45 -30.14
C SER A 238 2.51 15.02 -30.84
N GLY A 239 1.74 15.98 -31.38
CA GLY A 239 0.36 15.77 -31.85
C GLY A 239 0.13 14.65 -32.89
N ASP A 240 1.19 14.07 -33.47
CA ASP A 240 1.13 13.01 -34.48
C ASP A 240 1.25 11.56 -33.95
N TYR A 241 1.47 11.36 -32.64
CA TYR A 241 1.72 10.02 -32.09
C TYR A 241 0.56 9.02 -32.35
N LEU A 242 -0.68 9.44 -32.10
CA LEU A 242 -1.85 8.59 -32.30
C LEU A 242 -2.05 8.22 -33.78
N TYR A 243 -1.73 9.14 -34.69
CA TYR A 243 -1.78 8.89 -36.12
C TYR A 243 -0.71 7.88 -36.55
N LEU A 244 0.52 8.03 -36.07
CA LEU A 244 1.61 7.09 -36.34
C LEU A 244 1.31 5.70 -35.78
N LEU A 245 0.83 5.61 -34.54
CA LEU A 245 0.44 4.35 -33.91
C LEU A 245 -0.64 3.61 -34.71
N ASP A 246 -1.68 4.32 -35.15
CA ASP A 246 -2.76 3.73 -35.95
C ASP A 246 -2.27 3.25 -37.32
N ARG A 247 -1.41 4.04 -37.97
CA ARG A 247 -0.83 3.72 -39.27
C ARG A 247 0.07 2.48 -39.21
N GLU A 248 1.01 2.43 -38.27
CA GLU A 248 1.97 1.31 -38.17
C GLU A 248 1.27 0.01 -37.78
N THR A 249 0.35 0.04 -36.82
CA THR A 249 -0.41 -1.17 -36.40
C THR A 249 -1.34 -1.67 -37.51
N SER A 250 -1.92 -0.77 -38.30
CA SER A 250 -2.69 -1.14 -39.50
C SER A 250 -1.84 -1.85 -40.54
N ASP A 251 -0.64 -1.35 -40.79
CA ASP A 251 0.27 -1.86 -41.81
C ASP A 251 0.80 -3.26 -41.45
N VAL A 252 1.04 -3.54 -40.15
CA VAL A 252 1.38 -4.88 -39.66
C VAL A 252 0.22 -5.87 -39.85
N VAL A 253 -1.01 -5.49 -39.46
CA VAL A 253 -2.20 -6.35 -39.65
C VAL A 253 -2.42 -6.66 -41.14
N LYS A 254 -2.23 -5.68 -42.01
CA LYS A 254 -2.36 -5.86 -43.46
C LYS A 254 -1.37 -6.92 -43.99
N ARG A 255 -0.10 -6.86 -43.58
CA ARG A 255 0.91 -7.84 -43.99
C ARG A 255 0.62 -9.25 -43.52
N ILE A 256 0.10 -9.43 -42.30
CA ILE A 256 -0.31 -10.76 -41.81
C ILE A 256 -1.42 -11.35 -42.69
N VAL A 257 -2.41 -10.52 -43.03
CA VAL A 257 -3.53 -10.95 -43.89
C VAL A 257 -3.08 -11.26 -45.32
N GLU A 258 -2.13 -10.50 -45.86
CA GLU A 258 -1.54 -10.76 -47.18
C GLU A 258 -0.72 -12.05 -47.18
N ALA A 259 0.13 -12.27 -46.17
CA ALA A 259 0.90 -13.51 -46.04
C ALA A 259 -0.01 -14.75 -45.94
N GLN A 260 -1.09 -14.67 -45.16
CA GLN A 260 -2.07 -15.78 -45.03
C GLN A 260 -2.96 -16.01 -46.26
N ARG A 261 -2.89 -15.12 -47.28
CA ARG A 261 -3.54 -15.31 -48.59
C ARG A 261 -2.64 -16.02 -49.60
N GLU A 262 -1.31 -15.92 -49.44
CA GLU A 262 -0.33 -16.51 -50.35
C GLU A 262 -0.06 -17.99 -50.05
N GLY A 263 -0.38 -18.48 -48.83
CA GLY A 263 -0.31 -19.90 -48.47
C GLY A 263 -1.20 -20.25 -47.27
N ASP A 264 -1.62 -21.53 -47.18
CA ASP A 264 -2.43 -22.04 -46.08
C ASP A 264 -1.61 -22.40 -44.82
N ASP A 265 -0.30 -22.68 -44.97
CA ASP A 265 0.69 -22.98 -43.90
C ASP A 265 1.74 -21.86 -43.80
N VAL A 266 1.35 -20.71 -43.26
CA VAL A 266 2.30 -19.64 -42.94
C VAL A 266 2.47 -19.60 -41.42
N ASP A 267 3.58 -20.16 -40.96
CA ASP A 267 3.95 -20.19 -39.54
C ASP A 267 4.67 -18.89 -39.12
N GLU A 268 5.26 -18.17 -40.09
CA GLU A 268 6.05 -16.96 -39.82
C GLU A 268 5.76 -15.82 -40.81
N VAL A 269 5.57 -14.61 -40.29
CA VAL A 269 5.40 -13.38 -41.10
C VAL A 269 6.52 -12.40 -40.77
N ARG A 270 7.27 -11.97 -41.79
CA ARG A 270 8.35 -10.98 -41.65
C ARG A 270 7.84 -9.56 -41.86
N ILE A 271 8.13 -8.69 -40.89
CA ILE A 271 7.72 -7.29 -40.87
C ILE A 271 8.97 -6.39 -40.89
N PRO A 272 9.16 -5.55 -41.91
CA PRO A 272 10.25 -4.57 -41.93
C PRO A 272 10.07 -3.50 -40.85
N SER A 273 11.11 -3.22 -40.07
CA SER A 273 11.17 -2.18 -39.03
C SER A 273 12.49 -1.41 -39.12
N GLY A 274 12.52 -0.34 -39.92
CA GLY A 274 13.74 0.44 -40.15
C GLY A 274 14.83 -0.39 -40.85
N SER A 275 15.93 -0.67 -40.15
CA SER A 275 17.05 -1.50 -40.63
C SER A 275 16.99 -2.98 -40.19
N ALA A 276 15.94 -3.39 -39.47
CA ALA A 276 15.75 -4.73 -38.95
C ALA A 276 14.47 -5.39 -39.52
N GLU A 277 14.46 -6.72 -39.58
CA GLU A 277 13.25 -7.52 -39.85
C GLU A 277 12.76 -8.14 -38.54
N LEU A 278 11.47 -7.98 -38.25
CA LEU A 278 10.80 -8.61 -37.12
C LEU A 278 10.02 -9.83 -37.61
N THR A 279 9.95 -10.89 -36.80
CA THR A 279 9.21 -12.11 -37.12
C THR A 279 8.00 -12.26 -36.20
N ILE A 280 6.83 -12.46 -36.79
CA ILE A 280 5.60 -12.83 -36.09
C ILE A 280 5.42 -14.33 -36.24
N HIS A 281 5.29 -15.04 -35.13
CA HIS A 281 4.99 -16.47 -35.12
C HIS A 281 3.48 -16.66 -35.03
N LEU A 282 2.88 -17.28 -36.05
CA LEU A 282 1.46 -17.56 -36.08
C LEU A 282 1.18 -18.93 -35.41
N PRO A 283 0.03 -19.11 -34.72
CA PRO A 283 -0.31 -20.38 -34.10
C PRO A 283 -0.36 -21.53 -35.12
N ALA A 284 0.30 -22.65 -34.79
CA ALA A 284 0.45 -23.78 -35.70
C ALA A 284 -0.91 -24.33 -36.19
N GLY A 285 -1.06 -24.44 -37.52
CA GLY A 285 -2.24 -25.05 -38.15
C GLY A 285 -3.54 -24.24 -38.06
N LYS A 286 -3.50 -22.95 -37.65
CA LYS A 286 -4.69 -22.09 -37.58
C LYS A 286 -4.47 -20.72 -38.23
N LYS A 287 -5.34 -20.38 -39.19
CA LYS A 287 -5.43 -19.01 -39.71
C LYS A 287 -6.01 -18.06 -38.67
N VAL A 288 -5.23 -17.07 -38.25
CA VAL A 288 -5.71 -15.97 -37.42
C VAL A 288 -6.67 -15.09 -38.23
N GLY A 289 -7.96 -15.13 -37.89
CA GLY A 289 -8.97 -14.36 -38.62
C GLY A 289 -8.79 -12.84 -38.47
N LEU A 290 -9.13 -12.09 -39.52
CA LEU A 290 -9.15 -10.61 -39.48
C LEU A 290 -9.90 -10.03 -38.26
N PRO A 291 -11.04 -10.59 -37.80
CA PRO A 291 -11.70 -10.12 -36.59
C PRO A 291 -10.84 -10.24 -35.32
N GLN A 292 -10.05 -11.31 -35.19
CA GLN A 292 -9.14 -11.52 -34.05
C GLN A 292 -7.98 -10.53 -34.09
N LEU A 293 -7.36 -10.33 -35.26
CA LEU A 293 -6.30 -9.33 -35.46
C LEU A 293 -6.80 -7.91 -35.14
N GLN A 294 -8.00 -7.57 -35.58
CA GLN A 294 -8.62 -6.26 -35.28
C GLN A 294 -8.95 -6.10 -33.78
N ARG A 295 -9.33 -7.19 -33.09
CA ARG A 295 -9.53 -7.19 -31.64
C ARG A 295 -8.22 -6.94 -30.89
N LEU A 296 -7.16 -7.66 -31.25
CA LEU A 296 -5.81 -7.49 -30.68
C LEU A 296 -5.26 -6.09 -30.94
N ARG A 297 -5.42 -5.57 -32.16
CA ARG A 297 -5.06 -4.20 -32.50
C ARG A 297 -5.83 -3.18 -31.65
N ARG A 298 -7.15 -3.31 -31.51
CA ARG A 298 -7.94 -2.39 -30.66
C ARG A 298 -7.53 -2.46 -29.20
N ALA A 299 -7.20 -3.65 -28.68
CA ALA A 299 -6.67 -3.82 -27.33
C ALA A 299 -5.31 -3.12 -27.18
N PHE A 300 -4.38 -3.34 -28.12
CA PHE A 300 -3.07 -2.67 -28.14
C PHE A 300 -3.18 -1.14 -28.28
N MET A 301 -4.03 -0.66 -29.17
CA MET A 301 -4.32 0.77 -29.30
C MET A 301 -4.95 1.31 -28.01
N GLY A 302 -5.85 0.57 -27.36
CA GLY A 302 -6.42 0.98 -26.07
C GLY A 302 -5.37 1.12 -24.97
N LEU A 303 -4.38 0.23 -24.95
CA LEU A 303 -3.24 0.28 -24.02
C LEU A 303 -2.33 1.49 -24.28
N ASN A 304 -2.15 1.85 -25.56
CA ASN A 304 -1.19 2.87 -26.00
C ASN A 304 -1.82 4.24 -26.37
N ARG A 305 -3.16 4.36 -26.43
CA ARG A 305 -3.92 5.60 -26.75
C ARG A 305 -4.05 6.55 -25.57
N GLY A 306 -3.95 6.02 -24.34
CA GLY A 306 -3.73 6.84 -23.16
C GLY A 306 -2.23 7.06 -23.05
N GLY A 307 -1.73 8.14 -23.63
CA GLY A 307 -0.33 8.52 -23.74
C GLY A 307 0.38 8.78 -22.43
N ILE A 308 0.87 7.71 -21.78
CA ILE A 308 1.30 7.70 -20.39
C ILE A 308 2.49 6.76 -20.28
N GLY A 309 3.62 7.30 -19.83
CA GLY A 309 4.84 6.53 -19.61
C GLY A 309 5.83 6.56 -20.78
N LEU A 310 5.64 7.47 -21.74
CA LEU A 310 6.66 7.77 -22.75
C LEU A 310 7.73 8.78 -22.26
N GLU A 311 7.75 9.19 -20.98
CA GLU A 311 8.79 10.11 -20.48
C GLU A 311 10.20 9.47 -20.46
N ALA A 312 10.29 8.14 -20.40
CA ALA A 312 11.56 7.41 -20.56
C ALA A 312 11.86 7.03 -22.02
N VAL A 313 10.98 7.39 -22.96
CA VAL A 313 11.07 7.03 -24.37
C VAL A 313 10.98 8.31 -25.19
N GLY A 314 11.96 9.19 -24.97
CA GLY A 314 12.29 10.22 -25.95
C GLY A 314 12.51 9.55 -27.32
N ASP A 315 11.86 10.10 -28.34
CA ASP A 315 11.88 9.63 -29.73
C ASP A 315 11.42 8.18 -29.96
N MET A 316 10.11 7.92 -29.86
CA MET A 316 9.54 6.72 -30.47
C MET A 316 9.48 6.88 -32.01
N LYS A 317 10.57 6.55 -32.69
CA LYS A 317 10.58 6.38 -34.16
C LYS A 317 9.61 5.27 -34.57
N SER A 318 9.01 5.38 -35.76
CA SER A 318 8.06 4.42 -36.35
C SER A 318 8.50 2.95 -36.23
N SER A 319 9.81 2.68 -36.26
CA SER A 319 10.38 1.33 -36.05
C SER A 319 10.02 0.74 -34.67
N ARG A 320 10.18 1.50 -33.58
CA ARG A 320 9.95 0.99 -32.21
C ARG A 320 8.46 0.70 -31.93
N LEU A 321 7.55 1.38 -32.62
CA LEU A 321 6.11 1.08 -32.58
C LEU A 321 5.79 -0.27 -33.22
N ARG A 322 6.46 -0.62 -34.33
CA ARG A 322 6.33 -1.94 -34.94
C ARG A 322 6.88 -3.02 -34.03
N ASP A 323 8.05 -2.78 -33.44
CA ASP A 323 8.71 -3.75 -32.54
C ASP A 323 7.78 -4.11 -31.36
N THR A 324 7.24 -3.10 -30.68
CA THR A 324 6.34 -3.30 -29.53
C THR A 324 5.03 -3.98 -29.89
N PHE A 325 4.47 -3.67 -31.07
CA PHE A 325 3.24 -4.33 -31.52
C PHE A 325 3.48 -5.78 -31.93
N VAL A 326 4.60 -6.09 -32.60
CA VAL A 326 4.97 -7.47 -32.96
C VAL A 326 5.18 -8.32 -31.72
N MET A 327 5.91 -7.82 -30.71
CA MET A 327 6.07 -8.51 -29.43
C MET A 327 4.72 -8.80 -28.77
N TYR A 328 3.82 -7.81 -28.75
CA TYR A 328 2.48 -7.98 -28.19
C TYR A 328 1.66 -9.06 -28.92
N LEU A 329 1.79 -9.16 -30.25
CA LEU A 329 1.12 -10.20 -31.04
C LEU A 329 1.68 -11.59 -30.73
N ASN A 330 3.00 -11.74 -30.67
CA ASN A 330 3.62 -13.02 -30.30
C ASN A 330 3.19 -13.47 -28.89
N ASP A 331 3.26 -12.58 -27.90
CA ASP A 331 2.77 -12.84 -26.52
C ASP A 331 1.28 -13.21 -26.45
N ALA A 332 0.47 -12.70 -27.40
CA ALA A 332 -0.96 -13.00 -27.47
C ALA A 332 -1.22 -14.34 -28.15
N PHE A 333 -0.43 -14.68 -29.18
CA PHE A 333 -0.53 -15.96 -29.88
C PHE A 333 -0.03 -17.13 -29.04
N GLU A 334 1.05 -16.96 -28.28
CA GLU A 334 1.55 -17.98 -27.33
C GLU A 334 0.53 -18.33 -26.23
N LYS A 335 -0.39 -17.42 -25.88
CA LYS A 335 -1.43 -17.65 -24.87
C LYS A 335 -2.69 -18.31 -25.43
N ASP A 336 -2.86 -18.27 -26.74
CA ASP A 336 -4.00 -18.86 -27.46
C ASP A 336 -3.66 -20.28 -28.01
N GLU A 337 -2.40 -20.74 -27.86
CA GLU A 337 -1.96 -22.15 -28.06
C GLU A 337 -2.35 -23.07 -26.89
#